data_AF-A0A1F8U1J8-F1
#
_entry.id   AF-A0A1F8U1J8-F1
#
_cell.length_a   1.000
_cell.length_b   1.000
_cell.length_c   1.000
_cell.angle_alpha   90.00
_cell.angle_beta   90.00
_cell.angle_gamma   90.00
#
_symmetry.space_group_name_H-M   'P 1'
#
loop_
_entity.id
_entity.type
_entity.pdbx_description
1 polymer ?
#
loop_
_entity_poly.entity_id
_entity_poly.type
_entity_poly.pdbx_seq_one_letter_code
_entity_poly.pdbx_strand_id
1 'polypeptide(L)'
;MQKRSEACKQEKIFFRTKLMHTAIVVLCIMFALSTVYAVDISTYKLVNNDKDQYAMRVTSQNDNLVRIDVAGRRYDVNVQNIKNYTGILGQKTKALINNLQNKLR
;
A
#
# COMPACT_ATOMS: atom_id res chain seq x y z
N MET A 1 5.58 56.11 43.13
CA MET A 1 5.12 55.65 41.79
C MET A 1 5.48 54.18 41.47
N GLN A 2 5.63 53.30 42.47
CA GLN A 2 6.16 51.94 42.25
C GLN A 2 5.06 50.89 41.97
N LYS A 3 3.84 51.07 42.51
CA LYS A 3 2.70 50.14 42.34
C LYS A 3 2.18 49.99 40.90
N ARG A 4 2.40 50.97 40.01
CA ARG A 4 1.97 50.88 38.59
C ARG A 4 2.86 49.98 37.73
N SER A 5 4.13 49.80 38.12
CA SER A 5 5.11 49.00 37.37
C SER A 5 4.85 47.49 37.50
N GLU A 6 4.37 47.06 38.67
CA GLU A 6 4.12 45.64 38.96
C GLU A 6 2.86 45.11 38.27
N ALA A 7 1.80 45.92 38.19
CA ALA A 7 0.56 45.57 37.46
C ALA A 7 0.82 45.37 35.95
N CYS A 8 1.63 46.24 35.33
CA CYS A 8 1.98 46.13 33.91
C CYS A 8 2.90 44.90 33.63
N LYS A 9 3.72 44.49 34.61
CA LYS A 9 4.50 43.24 34.52
C LYS A 9 3.59 42.00 34.62
N GLN A 10 2.60 41.99 35.51
CA GLN A 10 1.65 40.88 35.63
C GLN A 10 0.79 40.71 34.37
N GLU A 11 0.30 41.79 33.76
CA GLU A 11 -0.46 41.73 32.50
C GLU A 11 0.38 41.14 31.35
N LYS A 12 1.65 41.54 31.22
CA LYS A 12 2.55 40.99 30.19
C LYS A 12 2.80 39.50 30.35
N ILE A 13 2.90 39.01 31.59
CA ILE A 13 3.08 37.58 31.87
C ILE A 13 1.80 36.81 31.52
N PHE A 14 0.63 37.33 31.91
CA PHE A 14 -0.66 36.70 31.61
C PHE A 14 -0.95 36.62 30.10
N PHE A 15 -0.64 37.69 29.36
CA PHE A 15 -0.74 37.70 27.90
C PHE A 15 0.21 36.70 27.24
N ARG A 16 1.46 36.58 27.72
CA ARG A 16 2.42 35.58 27.21
C ARG A 16 1.93 34.15 27.40
N THR A 17 1.36 33.84 28.57
CA THR A 17 0.84 32.49 28.86
C THR A 17 -0.37 32.15 27.99
N LYS A 18 -1.30 33.08 27.80
CA LYS A 18 -2.45 32.90 26.88
C LYS A 18 -1.99 32.75 25.43
N LEU A 19 -1.05 33.59 24.99
CA LEU A 19 -0.53 33.54 23.63
C LEU A 19 0.23 32.24 23.34
N MET A 20 0.97 31.71 24.32
CA MET A 20 1.58 30.37 24.22
C MET A 20 0.53 29.27 24.09
N HIS A 21 -0.54 29.30 24.89
CA HIS A 21 -1.61 28.31 24.78
C HIS A 21 -2.32 28.38 23.41
N THR A 22 -2.64 29.58 22.94
CA THR A 22 -3.24 29.78 21.62
C THR A 22 -2.30 29.31 20.50
N ALA A 23 -1.00 29.60 20.61
CA ALA A 23 -0.01 29.15 19.63
C ALA A 23 0.09 27.62 19.56
N ILE A 24 0.04 26.93 20.71
CA ILE A 24 0.03 25.46 20.77
C ILE A 24 -1.23 24.91 20.08
N VAL A 25 -2.41 25.46 20.36
CA VAL A 25 -3.66 25.02 19.73
C VAL A 25 -3.63 25.22 18.21
N VAL A 26 -3.15 26.38 17.75
CA VAL A 26 -2.99 26.66 16.31
C VAL A 26 -2.00 25.69 15.67
N LEU A 27 -0.89 25.39 16.34
CA LEU A 27 0.09 24.42 15.85
C LEU A 27 -0.52 23.01 15.74
N CYS A 28 -1.33 22.59 16.72
CA CYS A 28 -2.06 21.32 16.65
C CYS A 28 -3.03 21.27 15.47
N ILE A 29 -3.77 22.36 15.21
CA ILE A 29 -4.69 22.44 14.06
C ILE A 29 -3.91 22.36 12.74
N MET A 30 -2.80 23.10 12.63
CA MET A 30 -1.94 23.04 11.45
C MET A 30 -1.36 21.65 11.21
N PHE A 31 -1.00 20.94 12.29
CA PHE A 31 -0.50 19.56 12.19
C PHE A 31 -1.61 18.57 11.80
N ALA A 32 -2.83 18.75 12.29
CA ALA A 32 -3.97 17.94 11.87
C ALA A 32 -4.32 18.17 10.39
N LEU A 33 -4.27 19.43 9.92
CA LEU A 33 -4.49 19.74 8.51
C LEU A 33 -3.37 19.19 7.63
N SER A 34 -2.12 19.24 8.08
CA SER A 34 -1.00 18.70 7.30
C SER A 34 -1.04 17.17 7.19
N THR A 35 -1.46 16.45 8.23
CA THR A 35 -1.63 15.00 8.17
C THR A 35 -2.78 14.61 7.24
N VAL A 36 -3.92 15.30 7.30
CA VAL A 36 -5.03 15.09 6.36
C VAL A 36 -4.58 15.34 4.93
N TYR A 37 -3.86 16.43 4.66
CA TYR A 37 -3.35 16.75 3.33
C TYR A 37 -2.33 15.73 2.81
N ALA A 38 -1.41 15.26 3.67
CA ALA A 38 -0.45 14.22 3.32
C ALA A 38 -1.13 12.88 2.99
N VAL A 39 -2.14 12.52 3.78
CA VAL A 39 -2.96 11.31 3.54
C VAL A 39 -3.76 11.46 2.24
N ASP A 40 -4.33 12.62 1.96
CA ASP A 40 -5.10 12.85 0.74
C ASP A 40 -4.22 12.77 -0.51
N ILE A 41 -3.02 13.39 -0.50
CA ILE A 41 -2.04 13.23 -1.59
C ILE A 41 -1.61 11.77 -1.76
N SER A 42 -1.38 11.06 -0.66
CA SER A 42 -1.00 9.64 -0.71
C SER A 42 -2.11 8.79 -1.31
N THR A 43 -3.35 9.02 -0.87
CA THR A 43 -4.55 8.35 -1.38
C THR A 43 -4.78 8.68 -2.85
N TYR A 44 -4.66 9.94 -3.25
CA TYR A 44 -4.76 10.38 -4.64
C TYR A 44 -3.71 9.70 -5.52
N LYS A 45 -2.47 9.58 -5.03
CA LYS A 45 -1.42 8.83 -5.73
C LYS A 45 -1.74 7.34 -5.84
N LEU A 46 -2.32 6.73 -4.80
CA LEU A 46 -2.77 5.33 -4.86
C LEU A 46 -3.94 5.12 -5.81
N VAL A 47 -4.89 6.07 -5.88
CA VAL A 47 -6.04 6.02 -6.78
C VAL A 47 -5.62 6.21 -8.23
N ASN A 48 -4.70 7.15 -8.52
CA ASN A 48 -4.22 7.39 -9.89
C ASN A 48 -3.18 6.38 -10.38
N ASN A 49 -2.63 5.55 -9.49
CA ASN A 49 -1.59 4.60 -9.85
C ASN A 49 -2.21 3.19 -10.01
N ASP A 50 -2.93 3.00 -11.12
CA ASP A 50 -3.59 1.74 -11.54
C ASP A 50 -2.65 0.50 -11.57
N LYS A 51 -1.34 0.73 -11.52
CA LYS A 51 -0.29 -0.30 -11.60
C LYS A 51 0.19 -0.80 -10.24
N ASP A 52 -0.01 -0.04 -9.16
CA ASP A 52 0.53 -0.34 -7.81
C ASP A 52 -0.56 -0.59 -6.75
N GLN A 53 -1.85 -0.60 -7.12
CA GLN A 53 -2.94 -0.91 -6.20
C GLN A 53 -2.92 -2.36 -5.69
N TYR A 54 -2.21 -3.25 -6.38
CA TYR A 54 -2.20 -4.68 -6.08
C TYR A 54 -0.77 -5.18 -5.96
N ALA A 55 -0.47 -5.87 -4.86
CA ALA A 55 0.81 -6.58 -4.69
C ALA A 55 1.01 -7.65 -5.79
N MET A 56 -0.11 -8.20 -6.27
CA MET A 56 -0.19 -9.14 -7.38
C MET A 56 -1.49 -8.90 -8.17
N ARG A 57 -1.40 -8.68 -9.48
CA ARG A 57 -2.54 -8.55 -10.39
C ARG A 57 -2.44 -9.61 -11.48
N VAL A 58 -3.49 -10.42 -11.63
CA VAL A 58 -3.61 -11.40 -12.72
C VAL A 58 -4.68 -10.90 -13.68
N THR A 59 -4.34 -10.71 -14.95
CA THR A 59 -5.28 -10.24 -15.98
C THR A 59 -5.17 -11.11 -17.23
N SER A 60 -6.30 -11.61 -17.72
CA SER A 60 -6.34 -12.29 -19.02
C SER A 60 -6.26 -11.26 -20.13
N GLN A 61 -5.24 -11.33 -20.99
CA GLN A 61 -5.08 -10.38 -22.11
C GLN A 61 -5.72 -10.91 -23.40
N ASN A 62 -5.61 -12.22 -23.65
CA ASN A 62 -6.16 -12.94 -24.80
C ASN A 62 -6.41 -14.41 -24.36
N ASP A 63 -7.12 -15.21 -25.17
CA ASP A 63 -7.45 -16.62 -24.87
C ASP A 63 -6.25 -17.50 -24.47
N ASN A 64 -5.03 -17.10 -24.87
CA ASN A 64 -3.80 -17.86 -24.67
C ASN A 64 -2.74 -17.15 -23.82
N LEU A 65 -2.99 -15.93 -23.33
CA LEU A 65 -2.01 -15.10 -22.62
C LEU A 65 -2.57 -14.55 -21.32
N VAL A 66 -1.92 -14.90 -20.21
CA VAL A 66 -2.20 -14.35 -18.88
C VAL A 66 -1.08 -13.41 -18.50
N ARG A 67 -1.45 -12.15 -18.19
CA ARG A 67 -0.55 -11.18 -17.57
C ARG A 67 -0.58 -11.37 -16.07
N ILE A 68 0.59 -11.46 -15.47
CA ILE A 68 0.78 -11.47 -14.02
C ILE A 68 1.71 -10.32 -13.69
N ASP A 69 1.19 -9.31 -13.02
CA ASP A 69 1.99 -8.20 -12.49
C ASP A 69 2.25 -8.48 -11.00
N VAL A 70 3.52 -8.57 -10.58
CA VAL A 70 3.94 -8.80 -9.19
C VAL A 70 4.97 -7.74 -8.80
N ALA A 71 4.72 -6.99 -7.73
CA ALA A 71 5.64 -5.97 -7.23
C ALA A 71 6.19 -5.03 -8.33
N GLY A 72 5.31 -4.56 -9.23
CA GLY A 72 5.67 -3.69 -10.35
C GLY A 72 6.38 -4.37 -11.53
N ARG A 73 6.65 -5.68 -11.46
CA ARG A 73 7.19 -6.47 -12.58
C ARG A 73 6.07 -7.20 -13.30
N ARG A 74 6.04 -7.04 -14.62
CA ARG A 74 5.10 -7.72 -15.50
C ARG A 74 5.67 -9.02 -16.04
N TYR A 75 4.91 -10.10 -15.91
CA TYR A 75 5.19 -11.41 -16.47
C TYR A 75 4.05 -11.80 -17.40
N ASP A 76 4.35 -11.98 -18.68
CA ASP A 76 3.38 -12.50 -19.65
C ASP A 76 3.58 -14.02 -19.78
N VAL A 77 2.54 -14.78 -19.44
CA VAL A 77 2.58 -16.25 -19.40
C VAL A 77 1.68 -16.81 -20.51
N ASN A 78 2.25 -17.66 -21.36
CA ASN A 78 1.50 -18.37 -22.39
C ASN A 78 0.83 -19.62 -21.80
N VAL A 79 -0.50 -19.59 -21.76
CA VAL A 79 -1.33 -20.65 -21.15
C VAL A 79 -1.36 -21.92 -22.02
N GLN A 80 -1.20 -21.82 -23.34
CA GLN A 80 -1.17 -23.01 -24.20
C GLN A 80 0.05 -23.88 -23.94
N ASN A 81 1.21 -23.26 -23.79
CA ASN A 81 2.43 -24.00 -23.50
C ASN A 81 2.34 -24.72 -22.15
N ILE A 82 1.71 -24.08 -21.15
CA ILE A 82 1.47 -24.69 -19.85
C ILE A 82 0.45 -25.84 -19.95
N LYS A 83 -0.63 -25.68 -20.71
CA LYS A 83 -1.61 -26.76 -20.96
C LYS A 83 -0.97 -27.97 -21.64
N ASN A 84 -0.11 -27.74 -22.64
CA ASN A 84 0.58 -28.82 -23.33
C ASN A 84 1.56 -29.54 -22.41
N TYR A 85 2.33 -28.79 -21.61
CA TYR A 85 3.27 -29.36 -20.65
C TYR A 85 2.57 -30.17 -19.56
N THR A 86 1.47 -29.66 -19.01
CA THR A 86 0.67 -30.38 -17.99
C THR A 86 0.03 -31.65 -18.55
N GLY A 87 -0.39 -31.66 -19.81
CA GLY A 87 -0.86 -32.87 -20.50
C GLY A 87 0.21 -33.96 -20.59
N ILE A 88 1.42 -33.59 -21.04
CA ILE A 88 2.56 -34.52 -21.12
C ILE A 88 2.95 -35.04 -19.73
N LEU A 89 3.01 -34.15 -18.74
CA LEU A 89 3.35 -34.51 -17.37
C LEU A 89 2.32 -35.50 -16.81
N GLY A 90 1.03 -35.22 -16.97
CA GLY A 90 -0.05 -36.11 -16.52
C GLY A 90 0.00 -37.49 -17.17
N GLN A 91 0.36 -37.58 -18.46
CA GLN A 91 0.56 -38.87 -19.12
C GLN A 91 1.75 -39.64 -18.55
N LYS A 92 2.89 -38.96 -18.31
CA LYS A 92 4.06 -39.57 -17.67
C LYS A 92 3.73 -40.06 -16.26
N THR A 93 3.00 -39.28 -15.48
CA THR A 93 2.58 -39.67 -14.12
C THR A 93 1.67 -40.90 -14.15
N LYS A 94 0.69 -40.94 -15.06
CA LYS A 94 -0.17 -42.13 -15.24
C LYS A 94 0.64 -43.37 -15.64
N ALA A 95 1.58 -43.24 -16.57
CA ALA A 95 2.44 -44.34 -16.98
C ALA A 95 3.33 -44.85 -15.82
N LEU A 96 3.80 -43.95 -14.95
CA LEU A 96 4.60 -44.29 -13.79
C LEU A 96 3.77 -45.02 -12.72
N ILE A 97 2.55 -44.53 -12.45
CA ILE A 97 1.59 -45.17 -11.53
C ILE A 97 1.25 -46.58 -12.00
N ASN A 98 0.93 -46.74 -13.29
CA ASN A 98 0.60 -48.05 -13.85
C ASN A 98 1.79 -49.03 -13.76
N ASN A 99 3.02 -48.57 -14.00
CA ASN A 99 4.21 -49.39 -13.84
C ASN A 99 4.47 -49.79 -12.38
N LEU A 100 4.22 -48.89 -11.42
CA LEU A 100 4.33 -49.20 -10.00
C LEU A 100 3.27 -50.22 -9.56
N GLN A 101 2.03 -50.06 -10.03
CA GLN A 101 0.94 -51.02 -9.75
C GLN A 101 1.24 -52.41 -10.33
N ASN A 102 1.82 -52.48 -11.53
CA ASN A 102 2.20 -53.74 -12.15
C ASN A 102 3.41 -54.42 -11.49
N LYS A 103 4.28 -53.66 -10.80
CA LYS A 103 5.42 -54.22 -10.04
C LYS A 103 5.05 -54.65 -8.61
N LEU A 104 3.93 -54.16 -8.08
CA LEU A 104 3.42 -54.51 -6.76
C LEU A 104 2.43 -55.70 -6.79
N ARG A 105 2.01 -56.12 -7.98
CA ARG A 105 1.28 -57.36 -8.23
C ARG A 105 2.25 -58.47 -8.60
#